data_AF-A0A2N7U809-F1
#
_entry.id   AF-A0A2N7U809-F1
#
_cell.length_a   1.000
_cell.length_b   1.000
_cell.length_c   1.000
_cell.angle_alpha   90.00
_cell.angle_beta   90.00
_cell.angle_gamma   90.00
#
_symmetry.space_group_name_H-M   'P 1'
#
loop_
_entity.id
_entity.type
_entity.pdbx_description
1 polymer ?
#
loop_
_entity_poly.entity_id
_entity_poly.type
_entity_poly.pdbx_seq_one_letter_code
_entity_poly.pdbx_strand_id
1 'polypeptide(L)'
;MLVLDELLTLAEAHEKTELSRYRQLAFSFLTFDTSVSRLMASLGIQCEMRIEELRRVSRQLGLAESPASQTMASTGLTRGAQPYFICDQGTALEVLAQAIADAKYSLRFHKHLREASAIPALYPALSVIIKQKQAEHAVLDGFLATRSSLDLAKKAS
;
A
#
# COMPACT_ATOMS: atom_id res chain seq x y z
N MET A 1 -25.31 3.14 -3.00
CA MET A 1 -24.58 2.59 -4.15
C MET A 1 -23.63 3.69 -4.60
N LEU A 2 -22.33 3.51 -4.40
CA LEU A 2 -21.36 4.54 -4.81
C LEU A 2 -21.33 4.62 -6.33
N VAL A 3 -21.25 5.84 -6.86
CA VAL A 3 -21.11 6.09 -8.30
C VAL A 3 -19.70 5.64 -8.72
N LEU A 4 -19.56 5.17 -9.97
CA LEU A 4 -18.32 4.61 -10.50
C LEU A 4 -17.07 5.47 -10.22
N ASP A 5 -17.23 6.79 -10.34
CA ASP A 5 -16.18 7.78 -10.11
C ASP A 5 -15.76 7.87 -8.63
N GLU A 6 -16.72 7.74 -7.70
CA GLU A 6 -16.45 7.73 -6.25
C GLU A 6 -15.66 6.48 -5.85
N LEU A 7 -15.96 5.32 -6.44
CA LEU A 7 -15.23 4.08 -6.18
C LEU A 7 -13.77 4.16 -6.64
N LEU A 8 -13.54 4.71 -7.85
CA LEU A 8 -12.20 4.89 -8.39
C LEU A 8 -11.41 5.94 -7.61
N THR A 9 -12.05 7.03 -7.22
CA THR A 9 -11.45 8.07 -6.38
C THR A 9 -11.06 7.52 -5.01
N LEU A 10 -11.91 6.69 -4.40
CA LEU A 10 -11.63 6.05 -3.11
C LEU A 10 -10.45 5.06 -3.22
N ALA A 11 -10.40 4.26 -4.29
CA ALA A 11 -9.28 3.36 -4.54
C ALA A 11 -7.96 4.12 -4.74
N GLU A 12 -7.98 5.19 -5.53
CA GLU A 12 -6.79 6.02 -5.77
C GLU A 12 -6.31 6.70 -4.46
N ALA A 13 -7.23 7.23 -3.65
CA ALA A 13 -6.90 7.83 -2.36
C ALA A 13 -6.28 6.80 -1.39
N HIS A 14 -6.81 5.58 -1.37
CA HIS A 14 -6.25 4.47 -0.59
C HIS A 14 -4.82 4.15 -1.05
N GLU A 15 -4.58 4.01 -2.35
CA GLU A 15 -3.24 3.71 -2.88
C GLU A 15 -2.24 4.85 -2.63
N LYS A 16 -2.65 6.12 -2.66
CA LYS A 16 -1.79 7.27 -2.31
C LYS A 16 -1.38 7.26 -0.84
N THR A 17 -2.29 6.84 0.04
CA THR A 17 -1.99 6.69 1.47
C THR A 17 -0.95 5.58 1.68
N GLU A 18 -1.13 4.43 1.01
CA GLU A 18 -0.19 3.30 1.06
C GLU A 18 1.18 3.67 0.48
N LEU A 19 1.22 4.38 -0.66
CA LEU A 19 2.45 4.91 -1.24
C LEU A 19 3.23 5.77 -0.24
N SER A 20 2.55 6.69 0.43
CA SER A 20 3.17 7.59 1.41
C SER A 20 3.75 6.80 2.57
N ARG A 21 3.02 5.81 3.08
CA ARG A 21 3.45 4.89 4.14
C ARG A 21 4.69 4.11 3.72
N TYR A 22 4.69 3.48 2.55
CA TYR A 22 5.83 2.70 2.07
C TYR A 22 7.08 3.54 1.83
N ARG A 23 6.93 4.77 1.30
CA ARG A 23 8.05 5.71 1.16
C ARG A 23 8.63 6.10 2.52
N GLN A 24 7.77 6.41 3.49
CA GLN A 24 8.23 6.72 4.85
C GLN A 24 8.99 5.54 5.46
N LEU A 25 8.45 4.32 5.35
CA LEU A 25 9.12 3.10 5.83
C LEU A 25 10.46 2.87 5.12
N ALA A 26 10.54 3.10 3.81
CA ALA A 26 11.79 2.97 3.07
C ALA A 26 12.89 3.89 3.64
N PHE A 27 12.53 5.13 3.99
CA PHE A 27 13.46 6.05 4.65
C PHE A 27 13.79 5.63 6.09
N SER A 28 12.78 5.22 6.87
CA SER A 28 12.95 4.75 8.25
C SER A 28 13.95 3.59 8.39
N PHE A 29 13.96 2.68 7.41
CA PHE A 29 14.85 1.53 7.38
C PHE A 29 16.20 1.79 6.68
N LEU A 30 16.40 2.95 6.05
CA LEU A 30 17.57 3.20 5.20
C LEU A 30 18.91 3.01 5.94
N THR A 31 18.97 3.45 7.21
CA THR A 31 20.18 3.37 8.05
C THR A 31 20.25 2.11 8.90
N PHE A 32 19.15 1.36 9.03
CA PHE A 32 19.07 0.17 9.86
C PHE A 32 19.18 -1.12 9.04
N ASP A 33 18.38 -1.22 7.99
CA ASP A 33 18.36 -2.36 7.09
C ASP A 33 18.02 -1.97 5.66
N THR A 34 19.06 -1.91 4.83
CA THR A 34 18.94 -1.55 3.41
C THR A 34 18.11 -2.55 2.59
N SER A 35 18.01 -3.81 3.00
CA SER A 35 17.16 -4.79 2.31
C SER A 35 15.67 -4.50 2.53
N VAL A 36 15.29 -4.13 3.76
CA VAL A 36 13.93 -3.71 4.10
C VAL A 36 13.61 -2.39 3.43
N SER A 37 14.54 -1.44 3.47
CA SER A 37 14.39 -0.15 2.79
C SER A 37 14.07 -0.35 1.30
N ARG A 38 14.83 -1.21 0.60
CA ARG A 38 14.60 -1.54 -0.80
C ARG A 38 13.27 -2.25 -1.04
N LEU A 39 12.88 -3.18 -0.17
CA LEU A 39 11.59 -3.85 -0.24
C LEU A 39 10.45 -2.83 -0.15
N MET A 40 10.48 -1.93 0.84
CA MET A 40 9.46 -0.89 1.02
C MET A 40 9.43 0.08 -0.17
N ALA A 41 10.59 0.48 -0.69
CA ALA A 41 10.67 1.30 -1.90
C ALA A 41 10.02 0.60 -3.11
N SER A 42 10.29 -0.70 -3.29
CA SER A 42 9.68 -1.49 -4.35
C SER A 42 8.16 -1.60 -4.20
N LEU A 43 7.63 -1.71 -2.97
CA LEU A 43 6.20 -1.71 -2.74
C LEU A 43 5.57 -0.34 -3.02
N GLY A 44 6.28 0.75 -2.70
CA GLY A 44 5.90 2.10 -3.12
C GLY A 44 5.75 2.22 -4.64
N ILE A 45 6.70 1.69 -5.41
CA ILE A 45 6.61 1.67 -6.89
C ILE A 45 5.37 0.88 -7.34
N GLN A 46 5.05 -0.24 -6.69
CA GLN A 46 3.84 -0.99 -7.03
C GLN A 46 2.55 -0.21 -6.74
N CYS A 47 2.50 0.60 -5.68
CA CYS A 47 1.39 1.54 -5.45
C CYS A 47 1.25 2.55 -6.60
N GLU A 48 2.35 3.11 -7.10
CA GLU A 48 2.31 4.05 -8.24
C GLU A 48 1.74 3.39 -9.50
N MET A 49 2.18 2.16 -9.79
CA MET A 49 1.66 1.40 -10.93
C MET A 49 0.15 1.14 -10.80
N ARG A 50 -0.34 0.85 -9.59
CA ARG A 50 -1.78 0.67 -9.33
C ARG A 50 -2.57 1.97 -9.48
N ILE A 51 -2.04 3.09 -9.01
CA ILE A 51 -2.65 4.42 -9.20
C ILE A 51 -2.79 4.73 -10.69
N GLU A 52 -1.74 4.50 -11.47
CA GLU A 52 -1.79 4.79 -12.91
C GLU A 52 -2.79 3.88 -13.63
N GLU A 53 -2.89 2.60 -13.23
CA GLU A 53 -3.89 1.69 -13.76
C GLU A 53 -5.33 2.13 -13.43
N LEU A 54 -5.59 2.57 -12.19
CA LEU A 54 -6.90 3.12 -11.79
C LEU A 54 -7.27 4.34 -12.62
N ARG A 55 -6.31 5.26 -12.85
CA ARG A 55 -6.50 6.43 -13.71
C ARG A 55 -6.74 6.04 -15.16
N ARG A 56 -6.01 5.05 -15.68
CA ARG A 56 -6.19 4.53 -17.04
C ARG A 56 -7.60 3.99 -17.23
N VAL A 57 -8.11 3.23 -16.27
CA VAL A 57 -9.48 2.70 -16.27
C VAL A 57 -10.52 3.81 -16.19
N SER A 58 -10.32 4.81 -15.32
CA SER A 58 -11.19 6.00 -15.25
C SER A 58 -11.30 6.72 -16.59
N ARG A 59 -10.16 6.96 -17.26
CA ARG A 59 -10.11 7.57 -18.60
C ARG A 59 -10.83 6.72 -19.65
N GLN A 60 -10.63 5.39 -19.65
CA GLN A 60 -11.30 4.48 -20.60
C GLN A 60 -12.82 4.45 -20.44
N LEU A 61 -13.32 4.68 -19.23
CA LEU A 61 -14.74 4.72 -18.93
C LEU A 61 -15.35 6.10 -19.17
N GLY A 62 -14.58 7.06 -19.70
CA GLY A 62 -15.05 8.41 -20.02
C GLY A 62 -15.35 9.27 -18.79
N LEU A 63 -14.80 8.90 -17.62
CA LEU A 63 -15.04 9.61 -16.36
C LEU A 63 -14.09 10.78 -16.10
N ALA A 64 -12.97 10.85 -16.83
CA ALA A 64 -11.98 11.88 -16.64
C ALA A 64 -12.30 13.13 -17.48
N GLU A 65 -12.82 14.16 -16.81
CA GLU A 65 -12.40 15.58 -16.81
C GLU A 65 -13.48 16.38 -16.06
N SER A 66 -13.57 16.24 -14.73
CA SER A 66 -14.13 17.32 -13.91
C SER A 66 -12.96 18.05 -13.25
N PRO A 67 -12.71 19.32 -13.60
CA PRO A 67 -11.61 20.12 -13.03
C PRO A 67 -11.77 20.37 -11.52
N ALA A 68 -12.90 19.97 -10.92
CA ALA A 68 -13.11 20.00 -9.47
C ALA A 68 -12.25 18.98 -8.70
N SER A 69 -11.78 17.89 -9.34
CA SER A 69 -10.97 16.86 -8.66
C SER A 69 -9.51 17.28 -8.44
N GLN A 70 -9.09 18.45 -8.93
CA GLN A 70 -7.78 19.04 -8.63
C GLN A 70 -7.75 19.74 -7.26
N THR A 71 -8.90 19.96 -6.62
CA THR A 71 -9.01 20.80 -5.40
C THR A 71 -9.16 20.01 -4.10
N MET A 72 -9.03 18.68 -4.14
CA MET A 72 -8.79 17.88 -2.94
C MET A 72 -7.36 17.34 -2.93
N ALA A 73 -6.40 18.20 -3.27
CA ALA A 73 -5.12 18.21 -2.57
C ALA A 73 -5.40 18.67 -1.12
N SER A 74 -6.16 17.86 -0.39
CA SER A 74 -6.32 18.02 1.04
C SER A 74 -4.92 17.93 1.59
N THR A 75 -4.48 19.07 2.08
CA THR A 75 -3.47 19.31 3.10
C THR A 75 -3.71 18.39 4.30
N GLY A 76 -3.57 17.09 4.11
CA GLY A 76 -3.13 16.17 5.13
C GLY A 76 -1.63 16.37 5.28
N LEU A 77 -1.22 17.56 5.75
CA LEU A 77 -0.02 17.66 6.55
C LEU A 77 -0.18 16.56 7.59
N THR A 78 0.58 15.49 7.43
CA THR A 78 0.72 14.42 8.40
C THR A 78 1.13 15.09 9.70
N ARG A 79 0.12 15.42 10.52
CA ARG A 79 0.27 16.06 11.81
C ARG A 79 1.02 15.06 12.68
N GLY A 80 2.35 15.16 12.67
CA GLY A 80 3.24 14.30 13.44
C GLY A 80 4.04 13.25 12.67
N ALA A 81 4.29 13.37 11.35
CA ALA A 81 5.31 12.54 10.70
C ALA A 81 6.73 13.00 11.11
N GLN A 82 7.05 12.84 12.39
CA GLN A 82 8.44 12.69 12.80
C GLN A 82 9.01 11.49 12.00
N PRO A 83 10.17 11.63 11.35
CA PRO A 83 10.83 10.48 10.75
C PRO A 83 11.11 9.47 11.87
N TYR A 84 10.33 8.40 11.89
CA TYR A 84 10.53 7.29 12.81
C TYR A 84 11.79 6.57 12.33
N PHE A 85 12.94 6.85 12.93
CA PHE A 85 14.16 6.10 12.65
C PHE A 85 14.11 4.80 13.44
N ILE A 86 14.39 3.69 12.77
CA ILE A 86 14.49 2.39 13.41
C ILE A 86 15.87 2.32 14.08
N CYS A 87 15.89 2.34 15.41
CA CYS A 87 17.11 2.34 16.21
C CYS A 87 17.46 0.97 16.79
N ASP A 88 16.50 0.05 16.84
CA ASP A 88 16.66 -1.29 17.40
C ASP A 88 15.79 -2.32 16.66
N GLN A 89 16.16 -3.59 16.84
CA GLN A 89 15.52 -4.73 16.17
C GLN A 89 14.08 -4.97 16.65
N GLY A 90 13.73 -4.64 17.90
CA GLY A 90 12.37 -4.79 18.41
C GLY A 90 11.41 -3.85 17.68
N THR A 91 11.77 -2.57 17.62
CA THR A 91 11.04 -1.55 16.85
C THR A 91 10.95 -1.92 15.36
N ALA A 92 12.02 -2.49 14.78
CA ALA A 92 12.02 -2.96 13.40
C ALA A 92 10.94 -4.03 13.13
N LEU A 93 10.84 -5.03 14.03
CA LEU A 93 9.87 -6.12 13.91
C LEU A 93 8.43 -5.63 14.12
N GLU A 94 8.20 -4.73 15.08
CA GLU A 94 6.88 -4.13 15.32
C GLU A 94 6.40 -3.34 14.11
N VAL A 95 7.27 -2.49 13.54
CA VAL A 95 6.94 -1.69 12.37
C VAL A 95 6.68 -2.59 11.14
N LEU A 96 7.43 -3.68 10.98
CA LEU A 96 7.17 -4.66 9.91
C LEU A 96 5.85 -5.41 10.13
N ALA A 97 5.54 -5.81 11.35
CA ALA A 97 4.27 -6.47 11.69
C ALA A 97 3.08 -5.54 11.42
N GLN A 98 3.21 -4.26 11.76
CA GLN A 98 2.19 -3.26 11.42
C GLN A 98 2.05 -3.10 9.90
N ALA A 99 3.15 -3.04 9.15
CA ALA A 99 3.11 -2.95 7.70
C ALA A 99 2.41 -4.16 7.04
N ILE A 100 2.56 -5.36 7.61
CA ILE A 100 1.82 -6.56 7.17
C ILE A 100 0.32 -6.43 7.48
N ALA A 101 -0.03 -5.97 8.68
CA ALA A 101 -1.42 -5.75 9.07
C ALA A 101 -2.10 -4.72 8.16
N ASP A 102 -1.40 -3.64 7.81
CA ASP A 102 -1.87 -2.60 6.88
C ASP A 102 -2.06 -3.16 5.46
N ALA A 103 -1.10 -3.94 4.96
CA ALA A 103 -1.22 -4.61 3.65
C ALA A 103 -2.42 -5.56 3.62
N LYS A 104 -2.66 -6.30 4.71
CA LYS A 104 -3.82 -7.19 4.86
C LYS A 104 -5.13 -6.40 4.89
N TYR A 105 -5.15 -5.26 5.56
CA TYR A 105 -6.28 -4.34 5.54
C TYR A 105 -6.54 -3.81 4.14
N SER A 106 -5.50 -3.35 3.43
CA SER A 106 -5.61 -2.84 2.06
C SER A 106 -6.11 -3.89 1.07
N LEU A 107 -5.68 -5.15 1.21
CA LEU A 107 -6.22 -6.26 0.43
C LEU A 107 -7.71 -6.48 0.70
N ARG A 108 -8.13 -6.46 1.98
CA ARG A 108 -9.55 -6.57 2.33
C ARG A 108 -10.34 -5.40 1.76
N PHE A 109 -9.84 -4.18 1.86
CA PHE A 109 -10.46 -2.98 1.29
C PHE A 109 -10.74 -3.18 -0.22
N HIS A 110 -9.75 -3.61 -1.00
CA HIS A 110 -9.94 -3.82 -2.44
C HIS A 110 -10.91 -4.97 -2.79
N LYS A 111 -10.94 -6.03 -1.97
CA LYS A 111 -11.93 -7.10 -2.12
C LYS A 111 -13.35 -6.58 -1.88
N HIS A 112 -13.56 -5.83 -0.80
CA HIS A 112 -14.85 -5.22 -0.49
C HIS A 112 -15.25 -4.20 -1.56
N LEU A 113 -14.29 -3.41 -2.07
CA LEU A 113 -14.54 -2.46 -3.15
C LEU A 113 -15.05 -3.14 -4.42
N ARG A 114 -14.46 -4.30 -4.78
CA ARG A 114 -14.93 -5.11 -5.91
C ARG A 114 -16.32 -5.69 -5.66
N GLU A 115 -16.57 -6.22 -4.47
CA GLU A 115 -17.87 -6.80 -4.11
C GLU A 115 -18.99 -5.75 -4.05
N ALA A 116 -18.68 -4.54 -3.60
CA ALA A 116 -19.61 -3.41 -3.58
C ALA A 116 -19.81 -2.78 -4.97
N SER A 117 -18.92 -3.06 -5.93
CA SER A 117 -19.04 -2.56 -7.29
C SER A 117 -20.08 -3.37 -8.06
N ALA A 118 -21.19 -2.72 -8.43
CA ALA A 118 -22.20 -3.27 -9.34
C ALA A 118 -21.79 -3.16 -10.81
N ILE A 119 -20.54 -2.80 -11.12
CA ILE A 119 -20.09 -2.44 -12.46
C ILE A 119 -19.08 -3.49 -12.97
N PRO A 120 -19.51 -4.42 -13.84
CA PRO A 120 -18.66 -5.51 -14.34
C PRO A 120 -17.41 -5.01 -15.08
N ALA A 121 -17.47 -3.82 -15.68
CA ALA A 121 -16.35 -3.22 -16.39
C ALA A 121 -15.13 -2.95 -15.48
N LEU A 122 -15.31 -2.81 -14.17
CA LEU A 122 -14.22 -2.64 -13.21
C LEU A 122 -13.60 -3.95 -12.73
N TYR A 123 -14.29 -5.08 -12.93
CA TYR A 123 -13.88 -6.35 -12.35
C TYR A 123 -12.50 -6.81 -12.81
N PRO A 124 -12.10 -6.66 -14.08
CA PRO A 124 -10.75 -7.02 -14.52
C PRO A 124 -9.68 -6.21 -13.79
N ALA A 125 -9.81 -4.89 -13.75
CA ALA A 125 -8.83 -3.99 -13.13
C ALA A 125 -8.72 -4.23 -11.61
N LEU A 126 -9.85 -4.30 -10.90
CA LEU A 126 -9.88 -4.57 -9.47
C LEU A 126 -9.33 -5.97 -9.16
N SER A 127 -9.57 -6.97 -10.02
CA SER A 127 -9.03 -8.31 -9.83
C SER A 127 -7.51 -8.35 -10.00
N VAL A 128 -6.95 -7.58 -10.95
CA VAL A 128 -5.49 -7.43 -11.09
C VAL A 128 -4.90 -6.78 -9.85
N ILE A 129 -5.50 -5.70 -9.35
CA ILE A 129 -5.05 -5.01 -8.13
C ILE A 129 -5.10 -5.94 -6.92
N ILE A 130 -6.19 -6.70 -6.76
CA ILE A 130 -6.33 -7.69 -5.67
C ILE A 130 -5.21 -8.73 -5.74
N LYS A 131 -4.90 -9.27 -6.94
CA LYS A 131 -3.80 -10.24 -7.11
C LYS A 131 -2.45 -9.63 -6.73
N GLN A 132 -2.18 -8.40 -7.14
CA GLN A 132 -0.95 -7.70 -6.77
C GLN A 132 -0.84 -7.49 -5.26
N LYS A 133 -1.93 -7.10 -4.59
CA LYS A 133 -1.95 -6.96 -3.12
C LYS A 133 -1.82 -8.29 -2.36
N GLN A 134 -2.30 -9.38 -2.94
CA GLN A 134 -2.04 -10.72 -2.39
C GLN A 134 -0.55 -11.06 -2.45
N ALA A 135 0.10 -10.78 -3.59
CA ALA A 135 1.53 -10.99 -3.74
C ALA A 135 2.34 -10.11 -2.77
N GLU A 136 1.98 -8.82 -2.64
CA GLU A 136 2.57 -7.90 -1.66
C GLU A 136 2.49 -8.42 -0.23
N HIS A 137 1.30 -8.85 0.21
CA HIS A 137 1.12 -9.44 1.53
C HIS A 137 1.97 -10.71 1.71
N ALA A 138 1.98 -11.61 0.72
CA ALA A 138 2.75 -12.85 0.79
C ALA A 138 4.27 -12.59 0.89
N VAL A 139 4.78 -11.60 0.15
CA VAL A 139 6.19 -11.20 0.23
C VAL A 139 6.53 -10.64 1.60
N LEU A 140 5.70 -9.74 2.16
CA LEU A 140 5.93 -9.18 3.49
C LEU A 140 5.88 -10.25 4.59
N ASP A 141 4.90 -11.15 4.53
CA ASP A 141 4.73 -12.23 5.51
C ASP A 141 5.90 -13.23 5.46
N GLY A 142 6.29 -13.66 4.25
CA GLY A 142 7.46 -14.53 4.06
C GLY A 142 8.77 -13.88 4.50
N PHE A 143 8.90 -12.57 4.30
CA PHE A 143 10.07 -11.81 4.74
C PHE A 143 10.16 -11.74 6.28
N LEU A 144 9.05 -11.50 6.99
CA LEU A 144 9.04 -11.52 8.45
C LEU A 144 9.34 -12.92 9.01
N ALA A 145 8.73 -13.97 8.45
CA ALA A 145 8.94 -15.35 8.88
C ALA A 145 10.42 -15.80 8.79
N THR A 146 11.11 -15.38 7.72
CA THR A 146 12.54 -15.65 7.53
C THR A 146 13.40 -14.96 8.59
N ARG A 147 13.00 -13.78 9.07
CA ARG A 147 13.79 -13.03 10.07
C ARG A 147 13.54 -13.48 11.50
N SER A 148 12.29 -13.81 11.84
CA SER A 148 11.97 -14.39 13.14
C SER A 148 12.70 -15.71 13.37
N SER A 149 12.85 -16.53 12.33
CA SER A 149 13.63 -17.78 12.39
C SER A 149 15.14 -17.57 12.52
N LEU A 150 15.70 -16.56 11.83
CA LEU A 150 17.11 -16.18 11.97
C LEU A 150 17.44 -15.61 13.37
N ASP A 151 16.54 -14.85 13.98
CA ASP A 151 16.73 -14.31 15.33
C ASP A 151 16.62 -15.40 16.42
N LEU A 152 15.77 -16.40 16.24
CA LEU A 152 15.70 -17.57 17.12
C LEU A 152 16.98 -18.41 17.06
N ALA A 153 17.58 -18.57 15.87
CA ALA A 153 18.84 -19.29 15.70
C ALA A 153 20.03 -18.56 16.37
N LYS A 154 20.08 -17.23 16.32
CA LYS A 154 21.14 -16.42 16.96
C LYS A 154 21.07 -16.37 18.49
N LYS A 155 19.89 -16.51 19.09
CA LYS A 155 19.73 -16.56 20.57
C LYS A 155 20.07 -17.92 21.18
N ALA A 156 20.17 -18.97 20.35
CA ALA A 156 20.45 -20.34 20.79
C ALA A 156 21.93 -20.75 20.63
N SER A 157 22.80 -19.83 20.18
CA SER A 157 24.27 -19.97 20.10
C SER A 157 24.94 -19.04 21.10
#